data_AF-A0A8J5TAR9-F1
#
_entry.id   AF-A0A8J5TAR9-F1
#
_cell.length_a   1.000
_cell.length_b   1.000
_cell.length_c   1.000
_cell.angle_alpha   90.00
_cell.angle_beta   90.00
_cell.angle_gamma   90.00
#
_symmetry.space_group_name_H-M   'P 1'
#
loop_
_entity.id
_entity.type
_entity.pdbx_description
1 polymer ?
#
loop_
_entity_poly.entity_id
_entity_poly.type
_entity_poly.pdbx_seq_one_letter_code
_entity_poly.pdbx_strand_id
1 'polypeptide(L)'
;MGRKRRARVSREGDEEVEGPAMAADESNSLYEIIGVERTASQQEIKKAYHKLALRLHPDKNPGDSEAKDKFQQLQKVISILGDEEKRALYDETGIVDDDALVGEAADKIREYFRAVYKKVNEADIEEFEAKYRGSDSEKKDLKDLYTKIKGNMNRLFCSMICSDPKLDSHRFKDIIDEAIAEGELKSTKAYEKWSKKISETEPPTNPLERRVK
;
A
#
# COMPACT_ATOMS: atom_id res chain seq x y z
N MET A 1 23.21 59.29 19.87
CA MET A 1 24.28 59.75 18.96
C MET A 1 25.21 58.59 18.63
N GLY A 2 25.57 58.45 17.36
CA GLY A 2 26.75 57.71 16.88
C GLY A 2 26.55 56.21 16.62
N ARG A 3 27.11 55.60 15.58
CA ARG A 3 27.94 56.04 14.44
C ARG A 3 27.86 54.92 13.39
N LYS A 4 27.69 55.27 12.11
CA LYS A 4 27.91 54.40 10.93
C LYS A 4 29.33 53.83 10.92
N ARG A 5 29.51 52.54 10.55
CA ARG A 5 30.63 52.06 9.71
C ARG A 5 30.27 50.79 8.92
N ARG A 6 30.60 50.81 7.62
CA ARG A 6 30.62 49.68 6.65
C ARG A 6 31.97 48.95 6.72
N ALA A 7 31.99 47.65 6.47
CA ALA A 7 33.05 46.83 5.81
C ALA A 7 32.40 45.43 5.57
N ARG A 8 32.23 44.82 4.39
CA ARG A 8 33.04 44.52 3.18
C ARG A 8 33.98 43.31 3.32
N VAL A 9 33.63 42.24 2.56
CA VAL A 9 34.44 41.21 1.85
C VAL A 9 34.80 39.88 2.53
N SER A 10 34.13 38.83 2.01
CA SER A 10 34.57 37.53 1.44
C SER A 10 35.58 36.62 2.17
N ARG A 11 35.25 35.31 2.29
CA ARG A 11 35.55 34.21 1.32
C ARG A 11 35.96 32.88 2.02
N GLU A 12 35.36 31.78 1.53
CA GLU A 12 35.82 30.37 1.47
C GLU A 12 36.27 29.63 2.74
N GLY A 13 35.81 28.36 2.82
CA GLY A 13 36.26 27.37 3.78
C GLY A 13 35.31 26.18 3.84
N ASP A 14 35.17 25.47 2.72
CA ASP A 14 34.66 24.10 2.65
C ASP A 14 35.48 23.20 3.59
N GLU A 15 34.81 22.44 4.46
CA GLU A 15 35.38 21.24 5.07
C GLU A 15 34.68 20.02 4.48
N GLU A 16 35.41 19.37 3.57
CA GLU A 16 35.10 18.09 2.96
C GLU A 16 35.03 17.00 4.04
N VAL A 17 33.92 16.25 4.05
CA VAL A 17 33.89 14.91 4.64
C VAL A 17 33.56 13.94 3.51
N GLU A 18 34.63 13.38 2.93
CA GLU A 18 34.55 12.32 1.93
C GLU A 18 33.88 11.07 2.54
N GLY A 19 32.66 10.77 2.07
CA GLY A 19 32.03 9.45 2.14
C GLY A 19 32.14 8.78 0.77
N PRO A 20 32.34 7.45 0.70
CA PRO A 20 32.89 6.79 -0.47
C PRO A 20 31.95 6.82 -1.67
N ALA A 21 32.52 7.14 -2.82
CA ALA A 21 31.92 7.00 -4.13
C ALA A 21 31.48 5.54 -4.37
N MET A 22 30.18 5.34 -4.55
CA MET A 22 29.62 4.15 -5.17
C MET A 22 29.00 4.58 -6.49
N ALA A 23 29.71 4.26 -7.56
CA ALA A 23 29.32 4.46 -8.95
C ALA A 23 28.00 3.72 -9.27
N ALA A 24 27.06 4.41 -9.90
CA ALA A 24 25.94 3.80 -10.60
C ALA A 24 25.49 4.72 -11.75
N ASP A 25 26.01 4.37 -12.93
CA ASP A 25 25.42 4.51 -14.27
C ASP A 25 24.97 5.89 -14.78
N GLU A 26 25.73 6.43 -15.74
CA GLU A 26 25.39 7.59 -16.57
C GLU A 26 24.27 7.26 -17.58
N SER A 27 23.05 7.07 -17.07
CA SER A 27 21.85 7.00 -17.89
C SER A 27 20.66 7.70 -17.20
N ASN A 28 20.58 9.02 -17.37
CA ASN A 28 19.43 9.90 -17.03
C ASN A 28 18.67 9.50 -15.76
N SER A 29 19.30 9.64 -14.60
CA SER A 29 18.59 9.34 -13.34
C SER A 29 17.36 10.26 -13.22
N LEU A 30 16.23 9.74 -12.74
CA LEU A 30 14.98 10.53 -12.61
C LEU A 30 15.20 11.81 -11.78
N TYR A 31 16.12 11.74 -10.84
CA TYR A 31 16.57 12.85 -10.00
C TYR A 31 17.25 13.97 -10.81
N GLU A 32 18.03 13.64 -11.83
CA GLU A 32 18.69 14.61 -12.71
C GLU A 32 17.68 15.33 -13.61
N ILE A 33 16.62 14.63 -14.05
CA ILE A 33 15.55 15.20 -14.89
C ILE A 33 14.81 16.33 -14.15
N ILE A 34 14.62 16.20 -12.84
CA ILE A 34 14.05 17.26 -11.99
C ILE A 34 15.10 18.17 -11.33
N GLY A 35 16.40 17.87 -11.51
CA GLY A 35 17.52 18.62 -10.97
C GLY A 35 17.59 18.62 -9.44
N VAL A 36 17.31 17.47 -8.81
CA VAL A 36 17.43 17.29 -7.36
C VAL A 36 18.40 16.14 -7.05
N GLU A 37 18.96 16.12 -5.85
CA GLU A 37 19.79 14.99 -5.43
C GLU A 37 18.94 13.76 -5.07
N ARG A 38 19.54 12.57 -5.13
CA ARG A 38 18.90 11.31 -4.71
C ARG A 38 18.50 11.32 -3.22
N THR A 39 19.17 12.15 -2.42
CA THR A 39 18.92 12.39 -0.98
C THR A 39 17.75 13.36 -0.73
N ALA A 40 17.18 13.98 -1.77
CA ALA A 40 16.16 15.01 -1.63
C ALA A 40 14.88 14.48 -0.96
N SER A 41 14.27 15.28 -0.10
CA SER A 41 13.01 14.96 0.56
C SER A 41 11.82 14.98 -0.41
N GLN A 42 10.73 14.33 -0.03
CA GLN A 42 9.49 14.30 -0.80
C GLN A 42 8.93 15.69 -1.10
N GLN A 43 9.15 16.63 -0.17
CA GLN A 43 8.74 18.02 -0.33
C GLN A 43 9.60 18.76 -1.36
N GLU A 44 10.91 18.46 -1.44
CA GLU A 44 11.83 19.06 -2.40
C GLU A 44 11.56 18.56 -3.82
N ILE A 45 11.29 17.26 -3.99
CA ILE A 45 10.88 16.65 -5.26
C ILE A 45 9.60 17.31 -5.79
N LYS A 46 8.57 17.44 -4.96
CA LYS A 46 7.31 18.10 -5.34
C LYS A 46 7.50 19.58 -5.69
N LYS A 47 8.35 20.29 -4.96
CA LYS A 47 8.68 21.71 -5.23
C LYS A 47 9.45 21.86 -6.54
N ALA A 48 10.43 21.00 -6.83
CA ALA A 48 11.20 21.01 -8.06
C ALA A 48 10.31 20.70 -9.27
N TYR A 49 9.48 19.66 -9.16
CA TYR A 49 8.47 19.32 -10.15
C TYR A 49 7.55 20.50 -10.47
N HIS A 50 6.99 21.17 -9.45
CA HIS A 50 6.07 22.28 -9.66
C HIS A 50 6.74 23.46 -10.39
N LYS A 51 7.99 23.77 -10.06
CA LYS A 51 8.77 24.82 -10.74
C LYS A 51 9.02 24.48 -12.22
N LEU A 52 9.36 23.24 -12.52
CA LEU A 52 9.61 22.78 -13.89
C LEU A 52 8.32 22.65 -14.70
N ALA A 53 7.24 22.17 -14.09
CA ALA A 53 5.93 22.03 -14.73
C ALA A 53 5.38 23.38 -15.15
N LEU A 54 5.56 24.43 -14.34
CA LEU A 54 5.18 25.81 -14.69
C LEU A 54 6.03 26.39 -15.82
N ARG A 55 7.29 25.99 -15.94
CA ARG A 55 8.19 26.45 -17.02
C ARG A 55 7.92 25.75 -18.34
N LEU A 56 7.56 24.47 -18.29
CA LEU A 56 7.34 23.61 -19.46
C LEU A 56 5.85 23.46 -19.81
N HIS A 57 4.96 24.20 -19.14
CA HIS A 57 3.52 24.09 -19.35
C HIS A 57 3.13 24.42 -20.81
N PRO A 58 2.27 23.62 -21.46
CA PRO A 58 1.89 23.82 -22.87
C PRO A 58 1.20 25.17 -23.14
N ASP A 59 0.52 25.73 -22.13
CA ASP A 59 -0.10 27.07 -22.22
C ASP A 59 0.94 28.21 -22.31
N LYS A 60 2.11 28.03 -21.72
CA LYS A 60 3.21 29.02 -21.74
C LYS A 60 4.18 28.80 -22.90
N ASN A 61 4.22 27.59 -23.46
CA ASN A 61 5.06 27.23 -24.61
C ASN A 61 4.21 26.61 -25.73
N PRO A 62 3.26 27.37 -26.32
CA PRO A 62 2.45 26.86 -27.40
C PRO A 62 3.31 26.61 -28.64
N GLY A 63 3.34 25.36 -29.11
CA GLY A 63 4.06 24.97 -30.34
C GLY A 63 5.52 24.52 -30.14
N ASP A 64 6.02 24.49 -28.90
CA ASP A 64 7.35 23.95 -28.60
C ASP A 64 7.27 22.43 -28.33
N SER A 65 7.73 21.65 -29.31
CA SER A 65 7.78 20.19 -29.21
C SER A 65 8.75 19.71 -28.14
N GLU A 66 9.86 20.41 -27.92
CA GLU A 66 10.82 20.03 -26.87
C GLU A 66 10.26 20.27 -25.47
N ALA A 67 9.54 21.39 -25.27
CA ALA A 67 8.88 21.66 -24.01
C ALA A 67 7.82 20.60 -23.68
N LYS A 68 7.09 20.13 -24.71
CA LYS A 68 6.12 19.04 -24.58
C LYS A 68 6.79 17.71 -24.20
N ASP A 69 7.89 17.34 -24.84
CA ASP A 69 8.61 16.09 -24.56
C ASP A 69 9.21 16.11 -23.15
N LYS A 70 9.83 17.24 -22.76
CA LYS A 70 10.35 17.45 -21.39
C LYS A 70 9.23 17.47 -20.35
N PHE A 71 8.06 18.01 -20.68
CA PHE A 71 6.88 17.98 -19.80
C PHE A 71 6.35 16.54 -19.59
N GLN A 72 6.33 15.73 -20.65
CA GLN A 72 5.95 14.31 -20.55
C GLN A 72 6.94 13.51 -19.70
N GLN A 73 8.25 13.73 -19.87
CA GLN A 73 9.28 13.15 -19.01
C GLN A 73 9.09 13.57 -17.55
N LEU A 74 8.77 14.84 -17.31
CA LEU A 74 8.51 15.37 -15.98
C LEU A 74 7.28 14.71 -15.31
N GLN A 75 6.23 14.40 -16.08
CA GLN A 75 5.07 13.64 -15.58
C GLN A 75 5.47 12.22 -15.15
N LYS A 76 6.31 11.54 -15.95
CA LYS A 76 6.82 10.21 -15.60
C LYS A 76 7.65 10.24 -14.32
N VAL A 77 8.57 11.21 -14.20
CA VAL A 77 9.40 11.36 -13.00
C VAL A 77 8.55 11.52 -11.73
N ILE A 78 7.55 12.40 -11.74
CA ILE A 78 6.72 12.61 -10.54
C ILE A 78 5.81 11.43 -10.23
N SER A 79 5.42 10.62 -11.22
CA SER A 79 4.64 9.40 -10.95
C SER A 79 5.43 8.32 -10.19
N ILE A 80 6.77 8.40 -10.21
CA ILE A 80 7.67 7.44 -9.59
C ILE A 80 8.26 8.03 -8.31
N LEU A 81 8.91 9.19 -8.41
CA LEU A 81 9.53 9.87 -7.27
C LEU A 81 8.50 10.56 -6.36
N GLY A 82 7.26 10.73 -6.81
CA GLY A 82 6.17 11.39 -6.06
C GLY A 82 5.50 10.52 -5.00
N ASP A 83 5.68 9.21 -5.08
CA ASP A 83 5.18 8.20 -4.13
C ASP A 83 6.37 7.54 -3.41
N GLU A 84 6.30 7.43 -2.09
CA GLU A 84 7.39 6.88 -1.28
C GLU A 84 7.64 5.39 -1.58
N GLU A 85 6.59 4.62 -1.88
CA GLU A 85 6.72 3.19 -2.19
C GLU A 85 7.35 2.99 -3.57
N LYS A 86 6.93 3.77 -4.57
CA LYS A 86 7.49 3.70 -5.93
C LYS A 86 8.91 4.24 -6.00
N ARG A 87 9.22 5.26 -5.19
CA ARG A 87 10.58 5.79 -5.05
C ARG A 87 11.51 4.75 -4.44
N ALA A 88 11.10 4.09 -3.37
CA ALA A 88 11.89 3.03 -2.75
C ALA A 88 12.17 1.90 -3.75
N LEU A 89 11.15 1.50 -4.53
CA LEU A 89 11.32 0.52 -5.59
C LEU A 89 12.30 0.98 -6.69
N TYR A 90 12.22 2.25 -7.12
CA TYR A 90 13.16 2.83 -8.08
C TYR A 90 14.59 2.90 -7.53
N ASP A 91 14.76 3.28 -6.27
CA ASP A 91 16.07 3.37 -5.63
C ASP A 91 16.73 1.98 -5.46
N GLU A 92 15.94 0.93 -5.26
CA GLU A 92 16.42 -0.46 -5.13
C GLU A 92 16.64 -1.16 -6.48
N THR A 93 15.75 -0.92 -7.46
CA THR A 93 15.70 -1.72 -8.71
C THR A 93 16.10 -0.95 -9.97
N GLY A 94 16.07 0.38 -9.93
CA GLY A 94 16.31 1.25 -11.10
C GLY A 94 15.19 1.23 -12.15
N ILE A 95 14.05 0.59 -11.88
CA ILE A 95 12.97 0.39 -12.87
C ILE A 95 12.03 1.62 -12.91
N VAL A 96 11.75 2.11 -14.11
CA VAL A 96 11.05 3.38 -14.36
C VAL A 96 9.64 3.21 -14.95
N ASP A 97 9.31 2.11 -15.63
CA ASP A 97 8.02 1.95 -16.33
C ASP A 97 7.20 0.76 -15.79
N ASP A 98 5.89 0.94 -15.61
CA ASP A 98 4.95 -0.17 -15.33
C ASP A 98 4.91 -1.18 -16.49
N ASP A 99 5.18 -0.73 -17.72
CA ASP A 99 5.38 -1.58 -18.91
C ASP A 99 6.72 -2.34 -18.90
N ALA A 100 7.64 -2.02 -17.97
CA ALA A 100 8.83 -2.84 -17.73
C ALA A 100 8.55 -4.02 -16.79
N LEU A 101 7.32 -4.16 -16.27
CA LEU A 101 6.85 -5.34 -15.52
C LEU A 101 6.44 -6.51 -16.44
N VAL A 102 7.02 -6.59 -17.63
CA VAL A 102 6.92 -7.75 -18.53
C VAL A 102 8.31 -8.20 -18.96
N GLY A 103 8.50 -9.52 -19.05
CA GLY A 103 9.80 -10.14 -19.35
C GLY A 103 10.72 -10.28 -18.13
N GLU A 104 12.03 -10.18 -18.35
CA GLU A 104 13.07 -10.54 -17.37
C GLU A 104 13.00 -9.76 -16.04
N ALA A 105 12.48 -8.53 -16.03
CA ALA A 105 12.31 -7.75 -14.80
C ALA A 105 11.16 -8.30 -13.93
N ALA A 106 10.07 -8.76 -14.53
CA ALA A 106 9.02 -9.49 -13.80
C ALA A 106 9.52 -10.85 -13.30
N ASP A 107 10.44 -11.50 -14.04
CA ASP A 107 11.07 -12.74 -13.60
C ASP A 107 12.01 -12.53 -12.41
N LYS A 108 12.82 -11.48 -12.40
CA LYS A 108 13.66 -11.11 -11.24
C LYS A 108 12.82 -10.77 -10.01
N ILE A 109 11.72 -10.02 -10.19
CA ILE A 109 10.77 -9.74 -9.12
C ILE A 109 10.15 -11.05 -8.61
N ARG A 110 9.70 -11.94 -9.51
CA ARG A 110 9.18 -13.27 -9.14
C ARG A 110 10.22 -14.11 -8.39
N GLU A 111 11.48 -14.10 -8.81
CA GLU A 111 12.56 -14.82 -8.14
C GLU A 111 12.87 -14.25 -6.76
N TYR A 112 12.91 -12.93 -6.63
CA TYR A 112 13.05 -12.25 -5.34
C TYR A 112 11.91 -12.63 -4.40
N PHE A 113 10.65 -12.48 -4.83
CA PHE A 113 9.49 -12.85 -4.00
C PHE A 113 9.46 -14.35 -3.67
N ARG A 114 9.90 -15.24 -4.58
CA ARG A 114 10.02 -16.69 -4.30
C ARG A 114 11.16 -17.03 -3.33
N ALA A 115 12.23 -16.25 -3.32
CA ALA A 115 13.36 -16.45 -2.42
C ALA A 115 13.06 -15.90 -1.01
N VAL A 116 12.36 -14.77 -0.93
CA VAL A 116 12.02 -14.09 0.34
C VAL A 116 10.80 -14.72 1.01
N TYR A 117 9.78 -15.11 0.24
CA TYR A 117 8.55 -15.68 0.78
C TYR A 117 8.50 -17.19 0.53
N LYS A 118 8.27 -17.95 1.61
CA LYS A 118 8.05 -19.40 1.54
C LYS A 118 6.90 -19.67 0.56
N LYS A 119 7.11 -20.62 -0.36
CA LYS A 119 6.06 -21.12 -1.25
C LYS A 119 4.92 -21.70 -0.39
N VAL A 120 3.81 -20.98 -0.31
CA VAL A 120 2.58 -21.46 0.33
C VAL A 120 2.06 -22.65 -0.47
N ASN A 121 1.97 -23.80 0.17
CA ASN A 121 1.35 -24.99 -0.39
C ASN A 121 -0.05 -25.19 0.20
N GLU A 122 -0.79 -26.18 -0.31
CA GLU A 122 -2.14 -26.48 0.15
C GLU A 122 -2.17 -26.86 1.63
N ALA A 123 -1.17 -27.60 2.11
CA ALA A 123 -1.04 -27.96 3.52
C ALA A 123 -0.83 -26.73 4.44
N ASP A 124 -0.09 -25.72 3.99
CA ASP A 124 0.09 -24.46 4.74
C ASP A 124 -1.24 -23.69 4.85
N ILE A 125 -2.08 -23.74 3.81
CA ILE A 125 -3.43 -23.12 3.81
C ILE A 125 -4.35 -23.86 4.77
N GLU A 126 -4.35 -25.19 4.72
CA GLU A 126 -5.14 -26.03 5.62
C GLU A 126 -4.72 -25.86 7.08
N GLU A 127 -3.42 -25.81 7.35
CA GLU A 127 -2.89 -25.57 8.69
C GLU A 127 -3.28 -24.18 9.21
N PHE A 128 -3.22 -23.15 8.35
CA PHE A 128 -3.68 -21.81 8.70
C PHE A 128 -5.19 -21.79 8.98
N GLU A 129 -6.01 -22.38 8.12
CA GLU A 129 -7.46 -22.45 8.30
C GLU A 129 -7.82 -23.16 9.61
N ALA A 130 -7.17 -24.30 9.91
CA ALA A 130 -7.38 -25.05 11.14
C ALA A 130 -6.98 -24.26 12.39
N LYS A 131 -5.93 -23.44 12.32
CA LYS A 131 -5.49 -22.57 13.42
C LYS A 131 -6.38 -21.33 13.58
N TYR A 132 -6.91 -20.82 12.47
CA TYR A 132 -7.70 -19.59 12.47
C TYR A 132 -9.14 -19.83 12.93
N ARG A 133 -9.80 -20.89 12.43
CA ARG A 133 -11.21 -21.16 12.75
C ARG A 133 -11.35 -21.55 14.23
N GLY A 134 -12.24 -20.86 14.93
CA GLY A 134 -12.47 -20.99 16.37
C GLY A 134 -11.47 -20.21 17.25
N SER A 135 -10.48 -19.55 16.66
CA SER A 135 -9.46 -18.80 17.41
C SER A 135 -9.95 -17.44 17.91
N ASP A 136 -9.22 -16.86 18.87
CA ASP A 136 -9.46 -15.50 19.34
C ASP A 136 -9.25 -14.45 18.23
N SER A 137 -8.32 -14.71 17.30
CA SER A 137 -8.09 -13.85 16.13
C SER A 137 -9.33 -13.79 15.25
N GLU A 138 -9.98 -14.92 15.00
CA GLU A 138 -11.21 -14.95 14.22
C GLU A 138 -12.35 -14.21 14.93
N LYS A 139 -12.52 -14.43 16.24
CA LYS A 139 -13.53 -13.71 17.02
C LYS A 139 -13.31 -12.20 16.95
N LYS A 140 -12.05 -11.75 17.04
CA LYS A 140 -11.69 -10.34 16.94
C LYS A 140 -12.01 -9.79 15.54
N ASP A 141 -11.56 -10.46 14.49
CA ASP A 141 -11.80 -10.03 13.11
C ASP A 141 -13.30 -9.98 12.79
N LEU A 142 -14.08 -10.94 13.30
CA LEU A 142 -15.53 -10.98 13.17
C LEU A 142 -16.18 -9.74 13.81
N LYS A 143 -15.78 -9.38 15.03
CA LYS A 143 -16.27 -8.19 15.75
C LYS A 143 -15.90 -6.88 15.03
N ASP A 144 -14.65 -6.78 14.57
CA ASP A 144 -14.13 -5.61 13.84
C ASP A 144 -14.88 -5.42 12.51
N LEU A 145 -15.03 -6.51 11.74
CA LEU A 145 -15.80 -6.49 10.50
C LEU A 145 -17.25 -6.13 10.78
N TYR A 146 -17.93 -6.82 11.70
CA TYR A 146 -19.32 -6.56 12.07
C TYR A 146 -19.57 -5.07 12.30
N THR A 147 -18.69 -4.42 13.06
CA THR A 147 -18.76 -2.99 13.35
C THR A 147 -18.58 -2.15 12.08
N LYS A 148 -17.56 -2.45 11.27
CA LYS A 148 -17.25 -1.73 10.00
C LYS A 148 -18.39 -1.78 8.99
N ILE A 149 -19.05 -2.93 8.84
CA ILE A 149 -20.16 -3.13 7.89
C ILE A 149 -21.55 -3.01 8.52
N LYS A 150 -21.63 -2.60 9.80
CA LYS A 150 -22.87 -2.33 10.55
C LYS A 150 -23.83 -3.53 10.61
N GLY A 151 -23.28 -4.72 10.82
CA GLY A 151 -24.04 -5.97 10.95
C GLY A 151 -24.66 -6.51 9.65
N ASN A 152 -24.16 -6.09 8.49
CA ASN A 152 -24.59 -6.65 7.20
C ASN A 152 -23.86 -7.98 6.90
N MET A 153 -24.40 -9.10 7.38
CA MET A 153 -23.72 -10.40 7.30
C MET A 153 -23.37 -10.86 5.88
N ASN A 154 -24.14 -10.49 4.85
CA ASN A 154 -23.77 -10.82 3.46
C ASN A 154 -22.43 -10.19 3.05
N ARG A 155 -22.21 -8.92 3.42
CA ARG A 155 -20.92 -8.24 3.18
C ARG A 155 -19.82 -8.78 4.10
N LEU A 156 -20.19 -9.28 5.28
CA LEU A 156 -19.25 -9.90 6.21
C LEU A 156 -18.63 -11.13 5.59
N PHE A 157 -19.45 -12.08 5.15
CA PHE A 157 -18.97 -13.32 4.54
C PHE A 157 -18.15 -13.08 3.28
N CYS A 158 -18.42 -12.02 2.50
CA CYS A 158 -17.57 -11.68 1.36
C CYS A 158 -16.19 -11.11 1.75
N SER A 159 -16.04 -10.61 2.98
CA SER A 159 -14.81 -9.93 3.43
C SER A 159 -14.02 -10.73 4.47
N MET A 160 -14.67 -11.68 5.14
CA MET A 160 -14.11 -12.49 6.21
C MET A 160 -13.35 -13.69 5.64
N ILE A 161 -12.10 -13.85 6.03
CA ILE A 161 -11.28 -15.00 5.64
C ILE A 161 -11.81 -16.29 6.26
N CYS A 162 -11.59 -17.42 5.58
CA CYS A 162 -11.98 -18.75 6.05
C CYS A 162 -13.47 -18.85 6.47
N SER A 163 -14.37 -18.12 5.79
CA SER A 163 -15.80 -18.11 6.09
C SER A 163 -16.65 -18.71 4.98
N ASP A 164 -17.60 -19.57 5.34
CA ASP A 164 -18.63 -20.13 4.46
C ASP A 164 -20.02 -19.86 5.07
N PRO A 165 -20.91 -19.11 4.40
CA PRO A 165 -22.25 -18.84 4.90
C PRO A 165 -23.05 -20.08 5.28
N LYS A 166 -22.82 -21.23 4.65
CA LYS A 166 -23.56 -22.47 4.95
C LYS A 166 -23.03 -23.18 6.19
N LEU A 167 -21.74 -23.07 6.48
CA LEU A 167 -21.10 -23.76 7.61
C LEU A 167 -21.00 -22.85 8.84
N ASP A 168 -20.70 -21.58 8.64
CA ASP A 168 -20.34 -20.66 9.72
C ASP A 168 -21.47 -19.75 10.20
N SER A 169 -22.63 -19.71 9.52
CA SER A 169 -23.72 -18.80 9.91
C SER A 169 -24.18 -18.99 11.35
N HIS A 170 -24.35 -20.23 11.81
CA HIS A 170 -24.76 -20.49 13.20
C HIS A 170 -23.67 -20.12 14.19
N ARG A 171 -22.43 -20.51 13.92
CA ARG A 171 -21.28 -20.21 14.78
C ARG A 171 -20.99 -18.71 14.89
N PHE A 172 -21.05 -17.99 13.77
CA PHE A 172 -20.89 -16.53 13.77
C PHE A 172 -22.03 -15.84 14.49
N LYS A 173 -23.26 -16.35 14.36
CA LYS A 173 -24.39 -15.87 15.13
C LYS A 173 -24.13 -16.03 16.62
N ASP A 174 -23.70 -17.20 17.08
CA ASP A 174 -23.41 -17.45 18.50
C ASP A 174 -22.33 -16.50 19.05
N ILE A 175 -21.23 -16.31 18.31
CA ILE A 175 -20.14 -15.39 18.71
C ILE A 175 -20.62 -13.94 18.78
N ILE A 176 -21.44 -13.50 17.81
CA ILE A 176 -21.95 -12.13 17.78
C ILE A 176 -23.02 -11.94 18.87
N ASP A 177 -23.90 -12.90 19.10
CA ASP A 177 -24.91 -12.85 20.15
C ASP A 177 -24.26 -12.81 21.54
N GLU A 178 -23.21 -13.59 21.77
CA GLU A 178 -22.37 -13.54 22.98
C GLU A 178 -21.75 -12.15 23.15
N ALA A 179 -21.10 -11.62 22.11
CA ALA A 179 -20.48 -10.30 22.17
C ALA A 179 -21.49 -9.15 22.35
N ILE A 180 -22.72 -9.30 21.86
CA ILE A 180 -23.81 -8.34 22.12
C ILE A 180 -24.29 -8.46 23.57
N ALA A 181 -24.41 -9.67 24.10
CA ALA A 181 -24.81 -9.92 25.48
C ALA A 181 -23.78 -9.36 26.49
N GLU A 182 -22.49 -9.47 26.17
CA GLU A 182 -21.38 -8.88 26.93
C GLU A 182 -21.29 -7.36 26.77
N GLY A 183 -22.02 -6.77 25.81
CA GLY A 183 -22.04 -5.34 25.53
C GLY A 183 -20.86 -4.83 24.69
N GLU A 184 -20.03 -5.74 24.15
CA GLU A 184 -18.92 -5.40 23.25
C GLU A 184 -19.40 -4.96 21.87
N LEU A 185 -20.51 -5.54 21.39
CA LEU A 185 -21.15 -5.19 20.13
C LEU A 185 -22.55 -4.62 20.33
N LYS A 186 -22.96 -3.75 19.40
CA LYS A 186 -24.33 -3.22 19.35
C LYS A 186 -25.13 -3.97 18.29
N SER A 187 -26.27 -4.53 18.69
CA SER A 187 -27.23 -5.10 17.75
C SER A 187 -27.67 -4.06 16.72
N THR A 188 -27.80 -4.49 15.46
CA THR A 188 -28.34 -3.67 14.37
C THR A 188 -29.56 -4.34 13.77
N LYS A 189 -30.48 -3.54 13.19
CA LYS A 189 -31.67 -4.08 12.48
C LYS A 189 -31.31 -5.06 11.37
N ALA A 190 -30.19 -4.83 10.69
CA ALA A 190 -29.71 -5.72 9.63
C ALA A 190 -29.29 -7.09 10.21
N TYR A 191 -28.60 -7.07 11.34
CA TYR A 191 -28.22 -8.27 12.06
C TYR A 191 -29.43 -9.01 12.63
N GLU A 192 -30.36 -8.35 13.30
CA GLU A 192 -31.56 -8.97 13.88
C GLU A 192 -32.38 -9.72 12.82
N LYS A 193 -32.56 -9.10 11.64
CA LYS A 193 -33.25 -9.74 10.52
C LYS A 193 -32.52 -10.99 10.02
N TRP A 194 -31.20 -10.94 9.98
CA TRP A 194 -30.37 -12.08 9.58
C TRP A 194 -30.37 -13.19 10.64
N SER A 195 -30.17 -12.83 11.91
CA SER A 195 -30.13 -13.76 13.06
C SER A 195 -31.46 -14.52 13.20
N LYS A 196 -32.59 -13.85 12.98
CA LYS A 196 -33.91 -14.51 12.91
C LYS A 196 -33.95 -15.57 11.79
N LYS A 197 -33.51 -15.21 10.58
CA LYS A 197 -33.48 -16.13 9.43
C LYS A 197 -32.58 -17.35 9.69
N ILE A 198 -31.43 -17.16 10.32
CA ILE A 198 -30.52 -18.27 10.65
C ILE A 198 -31.13 -19.19 11.70
N SER A 199 -31.85 -18.63 12.67
CA SER A 199 -32.55 -19.43 13.70
C SER A 199 -33.64 -20.33 13.13
N GLU A 200 -34.16 -20.01 11.94
CA GLU A 200 -35.16 -20.80 11.21
C GLU A 200 -34.51 -21.88 10.31
N THR A 201 -33.17 -21.87 10.16
CA THR A 201 -32.44 -22.86 9.36
C THR A 201 -31.80 -23.93 10.24
N GLU A 202 -31.70 -25.17 9.74
CA GLU A 202 -31.03 -26.24 10.47
C GLU A 202 -29.53 -25.97 10.59
N PRO A 203 -28.93 -26.24 11.77
CA PRO A 203 -27.49 -26.12 11.97
C PRO A 203 -26.74 -27.20 11.19
N PRO A 204 -25.54 -26.90 10.66
CA PRO A 204 -24.74 -27.89 9.95
C PRO A 204 -24.27 -29.00 10.89
N THR A 205 -24.27 -30.25 10.39
CA THR A 205 -23.92 -31.45 11.16
C THR A 205 -22.50 -31.44 11.72
N ASN A 206 -21.56 -30.79 11.03
CA ASN A 206 -20.22 -30.53 11.55
C ASN A 206 -19.75 -29.12 11.13
N PRO A 207 -19.86 -28.12 12.01
CA PRO A 207 -19.56 -26.72 11.67
C PRO A 207 -18.09 -26.47 11.32
N LEU A 208 -17.16 -27.29 11.86
CA LEU A 208 -15.72 -27.10 11.72
C LEU A 208 -15.07 -27.99 10.66
N GLU A 209 -15.69 -29.12 10.30
CA GLU A 209 -15.19 -29.96 9.21
C GLU A 209 -15.65 -29.44 7.84
N ARG A 210 -14.68 -29.08 6.99
CA ARG A 210 -14.98 -28.96 5.55
C ARG A 210 -15.34 -30.34 5.01
N ARG A 211 -16.34 -30.40 4.12
CA ARG A 211 -16.51 -31.60 3.29
C ARG A 211 -15.23 -31.77 2.47
N VAL A 212 -14.51 -32.85 2.74
CA VAL A 212 -13.43 -33.33 1.86
C VAL A 212 -14.05 -33.47 0.46
N LYS A 213 -13.47 -32.77 -0.53
CA LYS A 213 -13.89 -32.87 -1.93
C LYS A 213 -13.51 -34.21 -2.52
#